data_AF-A0AAD1KMJ6-F1
#
_entry.id   AF-A0AAD1KMJ6-F1
#
_cell.length_a   1.000
_cell.length_b   1.000
_cell.length_c   1.000
_cell.angle_alpha   90.00
_cell.angle_beta   90.00
_cell.angle_gamma   90.00
#
_symmetry.space_group_name_H-M   'P 1'
#
loop_
_entity.id
_entity.type
_entity.pdbx_description
1 polymer ?
#
loop_
_entity_poly.entity_id
_entity_poly.type
_entity_poly.pdbx_seq_one_letter_code
_entity_poly.pdbx_strand_id
1 'polypeptide(L)'
;MTRLDVRNVQCRIGDRVIVDDVSFTAEAGQLTAIVGVNGVGKSTLLRSIAGVRKVNAGDVLLDGKSVNQYTPMQRARLMAFVGQEESPSPDLLLGEMVALGRTPHRKPWQVGQRSERAIIRDALALVGLDHLIDRRCDHLSGGERRRAVIARGLAQGADLILLDEPTNHLDVRHQLQLLETLRASGRTVVATIHDLSMAASHFDRVVVLASVGFLPRDPPRRPSAHRTWRRLSMSSRIMSPLLKAAGNSSVPQRCPSPPERKSEMSIPRLPIAVVACLAMALAGCSNGSTSKGDDAKSPSEVALTNCGNKVTYPKVARRLYVNDGNIIAMALSAGAAKQIAAVSSLDDDKTILAAKYGSRVIDNLHEAVKGCPTLESIIANKPDVVVAGWNYGFSEEGNLTPDKLHERGINSYLLSESCRQEGSEKARGVMQPWDAVRTDLGNLAKLTGNEPTGKKAVKDLDDRLDALNKAPKAARTPVVLLFDSAKDTVLTSGSKGGPQAIINAAGGQNATHDVNDTWVGIGWEKVATLKPDAIAFVDYDAQPFSEKVKVLQSNPATKKLAAVQKKRFLNLPYAMWTSGPLNIDAAEHLRVSLEKWGLEPKSSIKPQLIIPTSVPGHEG
;
A
#
# COMPACT_ATOMS: atom_id res chain seq x y z
N MET A 1 -1.50 -24.14 31.29
CA MET A 1 -1.84 -22.96 30.46
C MET A 1 -1.69 -21.72 31.33
N THR A 2 -0.90 -20.77 30.86
CA THR A 2 -0.48 -19.60 31.65
C THR A 2 -1.31 -18.38 31.33
N ARG A 3 -1.80 -17.69 32.36
CA ARG A 3 -2.45 -16.38 32.25
C ARG A 3 -1.41 -15.27 32.30
N LEU A 4 -1.57 -14.27 31.45
CA LEU A 4 -0.72 -13.07 31.40
C LEU A 4 -1.51 -11.84 31.87
N ASP A 5 -1.00 -11.14 32.87
CA ASP A 5 -1.53 -9.83 33.29
C ASP A 5 -0.48 -8.74 33.06
N VAL A 6 -0.84 -7.73 32.26
CA VAL A 6 -0.06 -6.52 32.00
C VAL A 6 -0.74 -5.38 32.76
N ARG A 7 -0.01 -4.69 33.65
CA ARG A 7 -0.55 -3.67 34.56
C ARG A 7 0.25 -2.38 34.47
N ASN A 8 -0.39 -1.32 33.98
CA ASN A 8 0.14 0.05 33.89
C ASN A 8 1.53 0.12 33.26
N VAL A 9 1.80 -0.73 32.26
CA VAL A 9 3.13 -0.86 31.68
C VAL A 9 3.49 0.39 30.88
N GLN A 10 4.65 0.94 31.20
CA GLN A 10 5.28 2.02 30.45
C GLN A 10 6.62 1.55 29.88
N CYS A 11 6.89 1.86 28.61
CA CYS A 11 8.15 1.55 27.93
C CYS A 11 8.73 2.80 27.26
N ARG A 12 10.04 3.00 27.42
CA ARG A 12 10.81 4.09 26.81
C ARG A 12 11.85 3.58 25.83
N ILE A 13 12.20 4.42 24.87
CA ILE A 13 13.38 4.30 24.00
C ILE A 13 14.13 5.63 24.10
N GLY A 14 15.31 5.61 24.73
CA GLY A 14 15.95 6.85 25.19
C GLY A 14 15.01 7.64 26.10
N ASP A 15 14.82 8.92 25.79
CA ASP A 15 13.93 9.82 26.53
C ASP A 15 12.46 9.80 26.05
N ARG A 16 12.16 9.05 24.99
CA ARG A 16 10.81 9.00 24.44
C ARG A 16 10.00 7.88 25.08
N VAL A 17 8.82 8.21 25.62
CA VAL A 17 7.81 7.21 25.99
C VAL A 17 7.16 6.68 24.71
N ILE A 18 7.27 5.37 24.51
CA ILE A 18 6.73 4.68 23.33
C ILE A 18 5.42 3.97 23.69
N VAL A 19 5.34 3.44 24.91
CA VAL A 19 4.15 2.82 25.48
C VAL A 19 3.88 3.50 26.81
N ASP A 20 2.68 4.03 27.02
CA ASP A 20 2.26 4.67 28.29
C ASP A 20 0.99 4.02 28.82
N ASP A 21 1.01 3.61 30.09
CA ASP A 21 -0.14 3.12 30.85
C ASP A 21 -0.95 1.99 30.17
N VAL A 22 -0.28 0.95 29.69
CA VAL A 22 -0.97 -0.20 29.09
C VAL A 22 -1.34 -1.23 30.14
N SER A 23 -2.63 -1.58 30.18
CA SER A 23 -3.16 -2.65 31.04
C SER A 23 -4.10 -3.58 30.28
N PHE A 24 -3.82 -4.89 30.30
CA PHE A 24 -4.72 -5.92 29.78
C PHE A 24 -4.40 -7.28 30.37
N THR A 25 -5.34 -8.22 30.22
CA THR A 25 -5.17 -9.63 30.58
C THR A 25 -5.35 -10.49 29.33
N ALA A 26 -4.43 -11.43 29.11
CA ALA A 26 -4.62 -12.54 28.18
C ALA A 26 -4.93 -13.80 29.00
N GLU A 27 -6.15 -14.30 28.87
CA GLU A 27 -6.63 -15.46 29.63
C GLU A 27 -5.96 -16.75 29.14
N ALA A 28 -5.84 -17.71 30.05
CA ALA A 28 -5.23 -19.00 29.75
C ALA A 28 -5.95 -19.70 28.59
N GLY A 29 -5.18 -20.15 27.58
CA GLY A 29 -5.69 -20.88 26.41
C GLY A 29 -6.40 -20.03 25.36
N GLN A 30 -6.39 -18.69 25.49
CA GLN A 30 -6.98 -17.77 24.52
C GLN A 30 -5.95 -17.17 23.57
N LEU A 31 -6.41 -16.82 22.38
CA LEU A 31 -5.71 -16.00 21.41
C LEU A 31 -6.06 -14.51 21.65
N THR A 32 -5.07 -13.72 22.03
CA THR A 32 -5.19 -12.26 22.21
C THR A 32 -4.40 -11.52 21.12
N ALA A 33 -5.08 -10.72 20.31
CA ALA A 33 -4.45 -9.84 19.33
C ALA A 33 -4.08 -8.50 19.95
N ILE A 34 -2.89 -7.99 19.66
CA ILE A 34 -2.50 -6.60 19.89
C ILE A 34 -2.49 -5.89 18.54
N VAL A 35 -3.34 -4.88 18.39
CA VAL A 35 -3.52 -4.12 17.15
C VAL A 35 -3.24 -2.64 17.42
N GLY A 36 -2.93 -1.87 16.38
CA GLY A 36 -2.63 -0.44 16.50
C GLY A 36 -1.76 0.04 15.35
N VAL A 37 -1.68 1.37 15.17
CA VAL A 37 -0.92 1.97 14.06
C VAL A 37 0.57 1.59 14.10
N ASN A 38 1.26 1.68 12.96
CA ASN A 38 2.69 1.43 12.94
C ASN A 38 3.43 2.47 13.79
N GLY A 39 4.50 2.04 14.47
CA GLY A 39 5.26 2.91 15.38
C GLY A 39 4.61 3.18 16.74
N VAL A 40 3.40 2.68 17.01
CA VAL A 40 2.69 2.87 18.31
C VAL A 40 3.28 2.07 19.48
N GLY A 41 4.27 1.21 19.21
CA GLY A 41 4.97 0.46 20.27
C GLY A 41 4.56 -1.00 20.46
N LYS A 42 3.82 -1.61 19.53
CA LYS A 42 3.41 -3.03 19.56
C LYS A 42 4.56 -4.01 19.84
N SER A 43 5.59 -3.99 19.00
CA SER A 43 6.79 -4.82 19.16
C SER A 43 7.57 -4.46 20.43
N THR A 44 7.58 -3.19 20.82
CA THR A 44 8.21 -2.73 22.07
C THR A 44 7.49 -3.33 23.28
N LEU A 45 6.15 -3.33 23.28
CA LEU A 45 5.32 -3.94 24.32
C LEU A 45 5.53 -5.45 24.38
N LEU A 46 5.49 -6.17 23.25
CA LEU A 46 5.75 -7.61 23.20
C LEU A 46 7.14 -7.96 23.76
N ARG A 47 8.20 -7.24 23.34
CA ARG A 47 9.56 -7.46 23.86
C ARG A 47 9.67 -7.17 25.36
N SER A 48 8.91 -6.21 25.87
CA SER A 48 8.82 -5.92 27.30
C SER A 48 8.09 -7.01 28.07
N ILE A 49 6.98 -7.53 27.53
CA ILE A 49 6.27 -8.69 28.10
C ILE A 49 7.18 -9.93 28.14
N ALA A 50 7.97 -10.14 27.07
CA ALA A 50 8.96 -11.21 26.97
C ALA A 50 10.11 -11.10 27.97
N GLY A 51 10.28 -9.94 28.62
CA GLY A 51 11.46 -9.64 29.44
C GLY A 51 12.74 -9.54 28.62
N VAL A 52 12.64 -9.29 27.31
CA VAL A 52 13.77 -8.96 26.41
C VAL A 52 14.12 -7.47 26.57
N ARG A 53 13.12 -6.63 26.83
CA ARG A 53 13.29 -5.23 27.22
C ARG A 53 12.77 -5.01 28.64
N LYS A 54 13.40 -4.11 29.38
CA LYS A 54 12.96 -3.74 30.74
C LYS A 54 11.73 -2.81 30.65
N VAL A 55 10.72 -3.09 31.46
CA VAL A 55 9.60 -2.15 31.68
C VAL A 55 10.07 -0.97 32.55
N ASN A 56 9.69 0.25 32.18
CA ASN A 56 10.08 1.46 32.92
C ASN A 56 9.16 1.74 34.11
N ALA A 57 7.87 1.41 33.97
CA ALA A 57 6.88 1.44 35.03
C ALA A 57 5.84 0.35 34.80
N GLY A 58 5.09 -0.01 35.85
CA GLY A 58 4.11 -1.11 35.82
C GLY A 58 4.72 -2.50 35.96
N ASP A 59 3.87 -3.52 35.85
CA ASP A 59 4.22 -4.92 36.06
C ASP A 59 3.64 -5.83 34.96
N VAL A 60 4.42 -6.86 34.62
CA VAL A 60 3.96 -7.98 33.80
C VAL A 60 4.00 -9.24 34.65
N LEU A 61 2.87 -9.92 34.81
CA LEU A 61 2.72 -11.08 35.68
C LEU A 61 2.34 -12.32 34.85
N LEU A 62 2.98 -13.45 35.15
CA LEU A 62 2.60 -14.78 34.68
C LEU A 62 2.04 -15.55 35.86
N ASP A 63 0.75 -15.92 35.78
CA ASP A 63 0.01 -16.60 36.86
C ASP A 63 0.19 -15.89 38.23
N GLY A 64 0.10 -14.55 38.21
CA GLY A 64 0.21 -13.69 39.39
C GLY A 64 1.64 -13.36 39.84
N LYS A 65 2.68 -14.00 39.28
CA LYS A 65 4.08 -13.73 39.62
C LYS A 65 4.78 -12.87 38.56
N SER A 66 5.50 -11.83 38.99
CA SER A 66 6.17 -10.89 38.07
C SER A 66 7.24 -11.57 37.21
N VAL A 67 7.26 -11.25 35.91
CA VAL A 67 8.24 -11.79 34.94
C VAL A 67 9.68 -11.52 35.36
N ASN A 68 9.93 -10.40 36.05
CA ASN A 68 11.25 -10.00 36.53
C ASN A 68 11.77 -10.89 37.67
N GLN A 69 10.90 -11.66 38.32
CA GLN A 69 11.27 -12.59 39.39
C GLN A 69 11.67 -13.99 38.87
N TYR A 70 11.59 -14.21 37.56
CA TYR A 70 12.05 -15.44 36.92
C TYR A 70 13.42 -15.22 36.29
N THR A 71 14.32 -16.19 36.46
CA THR A 71 15.56 -16.24 35.68
C THR A 71 15.24 -16.31 34.17
N PRO A 72 16.13 -15.86 33.27
CA PRO A 72 15.92 -15.98 31.82
C PRO A 72 15.56 -17.40 31.37
N MET A 73 16.18 -18.41 31.99
CA MET A 73 15.91 -19.82 31.72
C MET A 73 14.50 -20.25 32.15
N GLN A 74 14.05 -19.82 33.34
CA GLN A 74 12.68 -20.08 33.80
C GLN A 74 11.66 -19.37 32.91
N ARG A 75 11.90 -18.12 32.53
CA ARG A 75 11.02 -17.38 31.59
C ARG A 75 10.90 -18.11 30.25
N ALA A 76 12.02 -18.55 29.68
CA ALA A 76 12.04 -19.29 28.43
C ALA A 76 11.44 -20.72 28.53
N ARG A 77 11.04 -21.19 29.71
CA ARG A 77 10.21 -22.40 29.83
C ARG A 77 8.72 -22.10 29.88
N LEU A 78 8.37 -20.91 30.38
CA LEU A 78 6.97 -20.47 30.55
C LEU A 78 6.45 -19.72 29.31
N MET A 79 7.34 -19.03 28.59
CA MET A 79 6.98 -18.13 27.50
C MET A 79 7.95 -18.24 26.32
N ALA A 80 7.41 -18.46 25.12
CA ALA A 80 8.13 -18.36 23.86
C ALA A 80 7.91 -16.97 23.24
N PHE A 81 8.96 -16.38 22.67
CA PHE A 81 8.87 -15.14 21.90
C PHE A 81 9.45 -15.36 20.51
N VAL A 82 8.66 -14.99 19.49
CA VAL A 82 9.07 -15.02 18.08
C VAL A 82 9.01 -13.60 17.54
N GLY A 83 10.18 -13.03 17.23
CA GLY A 83 10.30 -11.66 16.71
C GLY A 83 9.95 -11.52 15.22
N GLN A 84 9.80 -10.27 14.78
CA GLN A 84 9.47 -9.91 13.40
C GLN A 84 10.57 -10.27 12.37
N GLU A 85 11.85 -9.96 12.67
CA GLU A 85 12.99 -10.09 11.74
C GLU A 85 13.95 -11.24 12.09
N GLU A 86 13.42 -12.36 12.58
CA GLU A 86 14.25 -13.53 12.84
C GLU A 86 14.42 -14.34 11.55
N SER A 87 15.65 -14.41 11.04
CA SER A 87 16.00 -15.28 9.92
C SER A 87 16.70 -16.54 10.43
N PRO A 88 16.33 -17.74 9.95
CA PRO A 88 17.11 -18.95 10.18
C PRO A 88 18.55 -18.78 9.70
N SER A 89 19.52 -19.34 10.45
CA SER A 89 20.90 -19.43 9.97
C SER A 89 20.94 -20.26 8.68
N PRO A 90 21.59 -19.78 7.59
CA PRO A 90 21.58 -20.47 6.30
C PRO A 90 22.25 -21.85 6.35
N ASP A 91 23.19 -22.04 7.27
CA ASP A 91 24.00 -23.25 7.37
C ASP A 91 23.33 -24.41 8.13
N LEU A 92 22.22 -24.14 8.82
CA LEU A 92 21.51 -25.15 9.59
C LEU A 92 20.50 -25.91 8.71
N LEU A 93 20.32 -27.20 9.03
CA LEU A 93 19.13 -27.93 8.60
C LEU A 93 17.90 -27.40 9.35
N LEU A 94 16.74 -27.51 8.73
CA LEU A 94 15.47 -27.05 9.31
C LEU A 94 15.21 -27.69 10.69
N GLY A 95 15.45 -28.99 10.81
CA GLY A 95 15.32 -29.71 12.08
C GLY A 95 16.25 -29.18 13.16
N GLU A 96 17.49 -28.79 12.80
CA GLU A 96 18.47 -28.22 13.72
C GLU A 96 18.07 -26.81 14.16
N MET A 97 17.60 -25.98 13.23
CA MET A 97 17.06 -24.66 13.51
C MET A 97 15.88 -24.73 14.49
N VAL A 98 14.94 -25.65 14.27
CA VAL A 98 13.79 -25.84 15.19
C VAL A 98 14.24 -26.41 16.53
N ALA A 99 15.28 -27.27 16.54
CA ALA A 99 15.86 -27.80 17.77
C ALA A 99 16.44 -26.72 18.69
N LEU A 100 16.84 -25.56 18.18
CA LEU A 100 17.27 -24.42 19.00
C LEU A 100 16.17 -23.95 19.96
N GLY A 101 14.89 -24.18 19.63
CA GLY A 101 13.77 -23.93 20.54
C GLY A 101 13.83 -24.74 21.84
N ARG A 102 14.54 -25.88 21.84
CA ARG A 102 14.73 -26.74 23.03
C ARG A 102 15.83 -26.27 23.96
N THR A 103 16.58 -25.21 23.62
CA THR A 103 17.66 -24.66 24.46
C THR A 103 17.26 -24.48 25.93
N PRO A 104 16.06 -24.01 26.29
CA PRO A 104 15.66 -23.85 27.70
C PRO A 104 15.54 -25.16 28.50
N HIS A 105 15.42 -26.29 27.80
CA HIS A 105 15.26 -27.63 28.38
C HIS A 105 16.56 -28.44 28.39
N ARG A 106 17.60 -27.96 27.69
CA ARG A 106 18.90 -28.61 27.62
C ARG A 106 19.76 -28.28 28.83
N LYS A 107 20.52 -29.26 29.31
CA LYS A 107 21.67 -28.98 30.17
C LYS A 107 22.82 -28.45 29.30
N PRO A 108 23.71 -27.57 29.82
CA PRO A 108 24.80 -26.97 29.05
C PRO A 108 25.73 -27.96 28.30
N TRP A 109 25.73 -29.23 28.71
CA TRP A 109 26.62 -30.28 28.23
C TRP A 109 25.89 -31.38 27.43
N GLN A 110 24.59 -31.23 27.15
CA GLN A 110 23.78 -32.25 26.47
C GLN A 110 23.49 -31.86 25.03
N VAL A 111 24.02 -32.66 24.09
CA VAL A 111 23.71 -32.57 22.65
C VAL A 111 22.66 -33.63 22.31
N GLY A 112 21.51 -33.17 21.79
CA GLY A 112 20.51 -33.95 21.05
C GLY A 112 20.02 -35.25 21.68
N GLN A 113 18.93 -35.22 22.45
CA GLN A 113 18.23 -36.46 22.82
C GLN A 113 17.36 -36.95 21.67
N ARG A 114 17.28 -38.29 21.48
CA ARG A 114 16.28 -38.94 20.61
C ARG A 114 14.84 -38.51 20.94
N SER A 115 14.57 -38.13 22.19
CA SER A 115 13.27 -37.64 22.67
C SER A 115 12.88 -36.26 22.11
N GLU A 116 13.84 -35.41 21.71
CA GLU A 116 13.54 -34.08 21.14
C GLU A 116 13.05 -34.18 19.69
N ARG A 117 13.42 -35.25 18.97
CA ARG A 117 13.08 -35.40 17.55
C ARG A 117 11.57 -35.48 17.31
N ALA A 118 10.83 -36.10 18.23
CA ALA A 118 9.37 -36.11 18.19
C ALA A 118 8.80 -34.69 18.33
N ILE A 119 9.24 -33.94 19.34
CA ILE A 119 8.80 -32.55 19.57
C ILE A 119 9.11 -31.65 18.37
N ILE A 120 10.31 -31.79 17.78
CA ILE A 120 10.71 -31.03 16.59
C ILE A 120 9.82 -31.38 15.40
N ARG A 121 9.55 -32.67 15.18
CA ARG A 121 8.68 -33.13 14.10
C ARG A 121 7.25 -32.65 14.29
N ASP A 122 6.71 -32.72 15.50
CA ASP A 122 5.37 -32.25 15.83
C ASP A 122 5.26 -30.74 15.57
N ALA A 123 6.25 -29.96 16.03
CA ALA A 123 6.28 -28.52 15.77
C ALA A 123 6.37 -28.17 14.28
N LEU A 124 7.12 -28.95 13.49
CA LEU A 124 7.20 -28.80 12.04
C LEU A 124 5.91 -29.21 11.34
N ALA A 125 5.25 -30.28 11.80
CA ALA A 125 3.97 -30.74 11.26
C ALA A 125 2.87 -29.69 11.46
N LEU A 126 2.85 -29.03 12.63
CA LEU A 126 1.93 -27.92 12.92
C LEU A 126 2.06 -26.76 11.91
N VAL A 127 3.23 -26.55 11.33
CA VAL A 127 3.44 -25.49 10.31
C VAL A 127 3.57 -26.05 8.88
N GLY A 128 3.29 -27.33 8.67
CA GLY A 128 3.35 -28.00 7.36
C GLY A 128 4.75 -28.12 6.76
N LEU A 129 5.80 -28.21 7.58
CA LEU A 129 7.20 -28.28 7.14
C LEU A 129 7.93 -29.57 7.57
N ASP A 130 7.23 -30.56 8.09
CA ASP A 130 7.80 -31.83 8.55
C ASP A 130 8.56 -32.58 7.45
N HIS A 131 8.04 -32.56 6.22
CA HIS A 131 8.67 -33.13 5.03
C HIS A 131 9.98 -32.43 4.62
N LEU A 132 10.29 -31.27 5.20
CA LEU A 132 11.50 -30.48 4.94
C LEU A 132 12.52 -30.55 6.08
N ILE A 133 12.33 -31.41 7.08
CA ILE A 133 13.16 -31.45 8.30
C ILE A 133 14.67 -31.53 8.03
N ASP A 134 15.08 -32.25 6.98
CA ASP A 134 16.50 -32.43 6.61
C ASP A 134 16.95 -31.45 5.49
N ARG A 135 16.13 -30.44 5.15
CA ARG A 135 16.46 -29.40 4.16
C ARG A 135 17.25 -28.27 4.83
N ARG A 136 18.28 -27.74 4.15
CA ARG A 136 19.01 -26.54 4.57
C ARG A 136 18.10 -25.29 4.54
N CYS A 137 18.28 -24.41 5.52
CA CYS A 137 17.46 -23.21 5.66
C CYS A 137 17.62 -22.18 4.53
N ASP A 138 18.79 -22.13 3.88
CA ASP A 138 19.04 -21.30 2.69
C ASP A 138 18.15 -21.67 1.49
N HIS A 139 17.75 -22.93 1.36
CA HIS A 139 16.87 -23.44 0.30
C HIS A 139 15.38 -23.30 0.59
N LEU A 140 15.00 -22.71 1.73
CA LEU A 140 13.61 -22.40 2.07
C LEU A 140 13.18 -21.08 1.42
N SER A 141 11.96 -21.04 0.89
CA SER A 141 11.27 -19.82 0.50
C SER A 141 11.04 -18.88 1.70
N GLY A 142 10.75 -17.60 1.45
CA GLY A 142 10.50 -16.62 2.52
C GLY A 142 9.37 -17.06 3.49
N GLY A 143 8.27 -17.60 2.95
CA GLY A 143 7.17 -18.12 3.76
C GLY A 143 7.53 -19.36 4.57
N GLU A 144 8.32 -20.29 4.00
CA GLU A 144 8.83 -21.46 4.73
C GLU A 144 9.80 -21.05 5.84
N ARG A 145 10.67 -20.06 5.62
CA ARG A 145 11.56 -19.51 6.65
C ARG A 145 10.78 -18.91 7.81
N ARG A 146 9.71 -18.17 7.54
CA ARG A 146 8.84 -17.61 8.58
C ARG A 146 8.18 -18.71 9.41
N ARG A 147 7.60 -19.71 8.75
CA ARG A 147 6.99 -20.88 9.41
C ARG A 147 8.01 -21.68 10.21
N ALA A 148 9.25 -21.80 9.75
CA ALA A 148 10.34 -22.46 10.49
C ALA A 148 10.66 -21.77 11.82
N VAL A 149 10.68 -20.43 11.85
CA VAL A 149 10.91 -19.66 13.09
C VAL A 149 9.75 -19.85 14.07
N ILE A 150 8.52 -19.89 13.59
CA ILE A 150 7.35 -20.19 14.41
C ILE A 150 7.42 -21.62 14.97
N ALA A 151 7.79 -22.61 14.14
CA ALA A 151 8.01 -23.98 14.59
C ALA A 151 9.07 -24.06 15.69
N ARG A 152 10.15 -23.28 15.59
CA ARG A 152 11.15 -23.18 16.68
C ARG A 152 10.53 -22.66 17.98
N GLY A 153 9.67 -21.65 17.91
CA GLY A 153 8.92 -21.14 19.07
C GLY A 153 7.96 -22.19 19.66
N LEU A 154 7.25 -22.93 18.80
CA LEU A 154 6.36 -24.03 19.22
C LEU A 154 7.14 -25.18 19.87
N ALA A 155 8.30 -25.53 19.32
CA ALA A 155 9.18 -26.57 19.84
C ALA A 155 9.69 -26.23 21.25
N GLN A 156 9.75 -24.95 21.63
CA GLN A 156 10.08 -24.53 22.99
C GLN A 156 9.13 -25.12 24.04
N GLY A 157 7.89 -25.43 23.66
CA GLY A 157 6.92 -26.09 24.54
C GLY A 157 6.46 -25.20 25.70
N ALA A 158 6.49 -23.89 25.51
CA ALA A 158 5.95 -22.93 26.47
C ALA A 158 4.42 -22.88 26.39
N ASP A 159 3.78 -22.63 27.53
CA ASP A 159 2.31 -22.48 27.64
C ASP A 159 1.81 -21.14 27.09
N LEU A 160 2.67 -20.11 27.10
CA LEU A 160 2.42 -18.79 26.53
C LEU A 160 3.31 -18.56 25.32
N ILE A 161 2.73 -18.16 24.20
CA ILE A 161 3.45 -17.83 22.97
C ILE A 161 3.19 -16.36 22.61
N LEU A 162 4.28 -15.60 22.51
CA LEU A 162 4.30 -14.23 22.03
C LEU A 162 4.78 -14.21 20.59
N LEU A 163 3.95 -13.68 19.69
CA LEU A 163 4.25 -13.64 18.27
C LEU A 163 4.24 -12.21 17.76
N ASP A 164 5.38 -11.72 17.28
CA ASP A 164 5.46 -10.40 16.67
C ASP A 164 5.19 -10.50 15.16
N GLU A 165 3.97 -10.15 14.75
CA GLU A 165 3.49 -10.15 13.36
C GLU A 165 3.61 -11.52 12.66
N PRO A 166 3.06 -12.61 13.25
CA PRO A 166 3.31 -13.99 12.79
C PRO A 166 2.80 -14.28 11.37
N THR A 167 1.83 -13.51 10.91
CA THR A 167 1.16 -13.69 9.61
C THR A 167 1.84 -12.95 8.47
N ASN A 168 2.81 -12.07 8.75
CA ASN A 168 3.53 -11.36 7.69
C ASN A 168 4.32 -12.32 6.81
N HIS A 169 4.39 -12.03 5.52
CA HIS A 169 5.07 -12.84 4.49
C HIS A 169 4.52 -14.27 4.31
N LEU A 170 3.32 -14.54 4.85
CA LEU A 170 2.54 -15.75 4.56
C LEU A 170 1.36 -15.39 3.64
N ASP A 171 1.01 -16.28 2.71
CA ASP A 171 -0.26 -16.16 1.97
C ASP A 171 -1.47 -16.44 2.89
N VAL A 172 -2.65 -16.03 2.45
CA VAL A 172 -3.89 -16.11 3.25
C VAL A 172 -4.17 -17.54 3.73
N ARG A 173 -3.91 -18.56 2.89
CA ARG A 173 -4.13 -19.96 3.27
C ARG A 173 -3.23 -20.35 4.45
N HIS A 174 -1.94 -20.03 4.38
CA HIS A 174 -0.99 -20.35 5.44
C HIS A 174 -1.20 -19.47 6.69
N GLN A 175 -1.69 -18.24 6.54
CA GLN A 175 -2.09 -17.40 7.68
C GLN A 175 -3.26 -18.03 8.44
N LEU A 176 -4.32 -18.43 7.74
CA LEU A 176 -5.48 -19.09 8.32
C LEU A 176 -5.09 -20.42 8.98
N GLN A 177 -4.33 -21.25 8.27
CA GLN A 177 -3.85 -22.52 8.80
C GLN A 177 -3.00 -22.33 10.07
N LEU A 178 -2.14 -21.31 10.10
CA LEU A 178 -1.34 -20.99 11.29
C LEU A 178 -2.24 -20.59 12.47
N LEU A 179 -3.22 -19.71 12.25
CA LEU A 179 -4.13 -19.26 13.30
C LEU A 179 -5.01 -20.40 13.81
N GLU A 180 -5.52 -21.26 12.92
CA GLU A 180 -6.24 -22.49 13.28
C GLU A 180 -5.36 -23.43 14.09
N THR A 181 -4.09 -23.58 13.72
CA THR A 181 -3.15 -24.43 14.44
C THR A 181 -2.81 -23.89 15.81
N LEU A 182 -2.57 -22.58 15.93
CA LEU A 182 -2.33 -21.92 17.21
C LEU A 182 -3.53 -22.07 18.14
N ARG A 183 -4.75 -21.91 17.62
CA ARG A 183 -5.99 -22.16 18.35
C ARG A 183 -6.14 -23.62 18.77
N ALA A 184 -5.94 -24.57 17.86
CA ALA A 184 -6.02 -26.00 18.14
C ALA A 184 -4.98 -26.47 19.16
N SER A 185 -3.85 -25.74 19.29
CA SER A 185 -2.83 -26.06 20.28
C SER A 185 -3.26 -25.84 21.74
N GLY A 186 -4.35 -25.09 21.98
CA GLY A 186 -4.84 -24.75 23.31
C GLY A 186 -3.89 -23.86 24.14
N ARG A 187 -2.81 -23.35 23.54
CA ARG A 187 -1.86 -22.48 24.25
C ARG A 187 -2.40 -21.07 24.40
N THR A 188 -1.94 -20.35 25.41
CA THR A 188 -2.16 -18.91 25.48
C THR A 188 -1.31 -18.24 24.42
N VAL A 189 -1.91 -17.44 23.54
CA VAL A 189 -1.20 -16.77 22.45
C VAL A 189 -1.45 -15.28 22.53
N VAL A 190 -0.39 -14.47 22.50
CA VAL A 190 -0.48 -13.03 22.32
C VAL A 190 0.27 -12.69 21.04
N ALA A 191 -0.44 -12.23 20.02
CA ALA A 191 0.14 -11.89 18.74
C ALA A 191 -0.11 -10.43 18.38
N THR A 192 0.90 -9.75 17.82
CA THR A 192 0.64 -8.49 17.12
C THR A 192 0.13 -8.80 15.73
N ILE A 193 -1.00 -8.20 15.36
CA ILE A 193 -1.67 -8.44 14.09
C ILE A 193 -1.95 -7.08 13.44
N HIS A 194 -1.66 -6.98 12.13
CA HIS A 194 -1.95 -5.77 11.36
C HIS A 194 -3.35 -5.75 10.77
N ASP A 195 -3.87 -6.91 10.39
CA ASP A 195 -5.19 -7.03 9.80
C ASP A 195 -6.25 -7.14 10.91
N LEU A 196 -7.00 -6.05 11.11
CA LEU A 196 -8.11 -6.00 12.06
C LEU A 196 -9.21 -7.02 11.75
N SER A 197 -9.41 -7.38 10.49
CA SER A 197 -10.39 -8.40 10.09
C SER A 197 -9.95 -9.76 10.62
N MET A 198 -8.67 -10.12 10.44
CA MET A 198 -8.13 -11.37 11.02
C MET A 198 -8.14 -11.34 12.54
N ALA A 199 -7.79 -10.21 13.15
CA ALA A 199 -7.86 -10.05 14.60
C ALA A 199 -9.30 -10.28 15.10
N ALA A 200 -10.30 -9.71 14.42
CA ALA A 200 -11.70 -9.83 14.80
C ALA A 200 -12.27 -11.25 14.57
N SER A 201 -11.85 -11.97 13.53
CA SER A 201 -12.40 -13.30 13.19
C SER A 201 -11.68 -14.47 13.87
N HIS A 202 -10.39 -14.34 14.20
CA HIS A 202 -9.57 -15.46 14.69
C HIS A 202 -9.02 -15.30 16.10
N PHE A 203 -9.16 -14.14 16.75
CA PHE A 203 -8.71 -13.95 18.13
C PHE A 203 -9.90 -13.81 19.07
N ASP A 204 -9.76 -14.36 20.26
CA ASP A 204 -10.78 -14.32 21.31
C ASP A 204 -10.85 -12.94 21.97
N ARG A 205 -9.74 -12.20 21.93
CA ARG A 205 -9.62 -10.86 22.48
C ARG A 205 -8.77 -9.96 21.58
N VAL A 206 -9.17 -8.70 21.44
CA VAL A 206 -8.39 -7.67 20.72
C VAL A 206 -8.05 -6.53 21.68
N VAL A 207 -6.76 -6.18 21.74
CA VAL A 207 -6.20 -5.07 22.52
C VAL A 207 -5.73 -4.02 21.53
N VAL A 208 -6.38 -2.85 21.55
CA VAL A 208 -6.03 -1.73 20.67
C VAL A 208 -5.03 -0.81 21.37
N LEU A 209 -3.83 -0.69 20.82
CA LEU A 209 -2.79 0.22 21.26
C LEU A 209 -2.93 1.55 20.49
N ALA A 210 -3.29 2.61 21.20
CA ALA A 210 -3.42 3.97 20.64
C ALA A 210 -2.17 4.81 20.97
N SER A 211 -1.83 5.74 20.06
CA SER A 211 -0.68 6.61 20.27
C SER A 211 -0.88 7.50 21.48
N VAL A 212 0.16 7.66 22.29
CA VAL A 212 0.21 8.74 23.27
C VAL A 212 0.19 10.06 22.50
N GLY A 213 -0.96 10.74 22.53
CA GLY A 213 -1.05 12.12 22.09
C GLY A 213 0.03 12.94 22.81
N PHE A 214 0.77 13.75 22.05
CA PHE A 214 1.77 14.65 22.58
C PHE A 214 1.06 15.80 23.32
N LEU A 215 0.63 15.55 24.56
CA LEU A 215 0.37 16.60 25.51
C LEU A 215 1.68 16.82 26.28
N PRO A 216 2.23 18.05 26.32
CA PRO A 216 3.29 18.37 27.26
C PRO A 216 2.82 17.99 28.67
N ARG A 217 3.44 16.98 29.29
CA ARG A 217 3.26 16.74 30.72
C ARG A 217 4.12 17.74 31.46
N ASP A 218 3.48 18.66 32.18
CA ASP A 218 4.12 19.37 33.28
C ASP A 218 4.73 18.35 34.29
N PRO A 219 5.80 18.73 35.01
CA PRO A 219 6.50 17.85 35.93
C PRO A 219 5.58 17.35 37.08
N PRO A 220 5.90 16.20 37.67
CA PRO A 220 4.94 15.37 38.38
C PRO A 220 4.51 16.00 39.72
N ARG A 221 3.24 16.40 39.82
CA ARG A 221 2.57 16.54 41.12
C ARG A 221 1.84 15.22 41.46
N ARG A 222 1.98 14.83 42.73
CA ARG A 222 1.47 13.61 43.37
C ARG A 222 -0.03 13.33 43.09
N PRO A 223 -0.48 12.07 43.20
CA PRO A 223 -1.77 11.64 42.67
C PRO A 223 -2.92 12.04 43.58
N SER A 224 -3.93 12.71 43.02
CA SER A 224 -5.25 12.79 43.61
C SER A 224 -6.31 12.53 42.55
N ALA A 225 -7.18 11.57 42.88
CA ALA A 225 -8.52 11.35 42.35
C ALA A 225 -8.67 10.94 40.87
N HIS A 226 -8.98 9.65 40.70
CA HIS A 226 -9.86 9.06 39.68
C HIS A 226 -10.16 9.91 38.43
N ARG A 227 -9.41 9.66 37.35
CA ARG A 227 -9.94 9.80 35.98
C ARG A 227 -10.20 8.41 35.43
N THR A 228 -11.47 8.02 35.47
CA THR A 228 -12.01 6.84 34.79
C THR A 228 -11.81 6.98 33.28
N TRP A 229 -10.88 6.21 32.72
CA TRP A 229 -10.87 5.89 31.30
C TRP A 229 -11.86 4.76 31.05
N ARG A 230 -12.84 4.99 30.17
CA ARG A 230 -13.84 4.01 29.77
C ARG A 230 -13.16 2.74 29.24
N ARG A 231 -13.39 1.61 29.92
CA ARG A 231 -13.16 0.26 29.39
C ARG A 231 -13.99 0.09 28.11
N LEU A 232 -13.34 -0.17 26.98
CA LEU A 232 -13.97 -0.85 25.84
C LEU A 232 -13.49 -2.31 25.85
N SER A 233 -14.28 -3.16 26.49
CA SER A 233 -14.24 -4.61 26.32
C SER A 233 -15.50 -4.94 25.51
N MET A 234 -15.38 -5.03 24.19
CA MET A 234 -16.51 -5.35 23.31
C MET A 234 -16.58 -6.87 23.12
N SER A 235 -17.75 -7.47 23.41
CA SER A 235 -18.07 -8.84 23.03
C SER A 235 -18.53 -8.90 21.56
N SER A 236 -18.33 -10.03 20.91
CA SER A 236 -18.42 -10.27 19.46
C SER A 236 -19.79 -10.11 18.78
N ARG A 237 -20.78 -9.46 19.40
CA ARG A 237 -22.15 -9.36 18.84
C ARG A 237 -22.62 -7.97 18.42
N ILE A 238 -21.80 -6.93 18.53
CA ILE A 238 -22.19 -5.59 18.05
C ILE A 238 -20.98 -4.94 17.39
N MET A 239 -20.79 -5.20 16.10
CA MET A 239 -19.75 -4.52 15.32
C MET A 239 -20.25 -4.28 13.89
N SER A 240 -20.86 -3.12 13.67
CA SER A 240 -21.36 -2.72 12.35
C SER A 240 -21.12 -1.26 11.96
N PRO A 241 -20.58 -0.35 12.81
CA PRO A 241 -20.06 0.92 12.28
C PRO A 241 -18.57 1.26 12.56
N LEU A 242 -17.85 0.53 13.43
CA LEU A 242 -16.52 0.95 13.90
C LEU A 242 -15.31 0.27 13.22
N LEU A 243 -15.54 -0.63 12.26
CA LEU A 243 -14.54 -1.59 11.74
C LEU A 243 -13.79 -1.18 10.45
N LYS A 244 -13.98 0.03 9.94
CA LYS A 244 -13.43 0.41 8.61
C LYS A 244 -12.00 1.00 8.62
N ALA A 245 -11.31 1.09 9.76
CA ALA A 245 -10.04 1.81 9.82
C ALA A 245 -8.97 1.05 10.62
N ALA A 246 -8.11 0.31 9.91
CA ALA A 246 -6.66 0.27 10.08
C ALA A 246 -6.11 -1.11 9.67
N GLY A 247 -5.42 -1.15 8.53
CA GLY A 247 -4.57 -2.25 8.12
C GLY A 247 -3.20 -1.73 7.67
N ASN A 248 -2.16 -2.50 8.01
CA ASN A 248 -0.97 -2.81 7.22
C ASN A 248 0.42 -2.64 7.86
N SER A 249 1.22 -3.67 7.56
CA SER A 249 2.59 -4.04 7.88
C SER A 249 3.64 -3.38 6.98
N SER A 250 4.91 -3.62 7.32
CA SER A 250 6.11 -2.95 6.83
C SER A 250 6.87 -3.72 5.73
N VAL A 251 6.73 -3.22 4.51
CA VAL A 251 7.71 -3.04 3.40
C VAL A 251 7.26 -1.69 2.79
N PRO A 252 8.11 -0.78 2.27
CA PRO A 252 7.61 0.44 1.65
C PRO A 252 6.80 0.08 0.40
N GLN A 253 5.50 -0.18 0.58
CA GLN A 253 4.53 -0.36 -0.48
C GLN A 253 4.06 1.03 -0.92
N ARG A 254 3.99 1.24 -2.24
CA ARG A 254 3.11 2.27 -2.80
C ARG A 254 1.67 2.04 -2.36
N CYS A 255 0.85 3.07 -2.46
CA CYS A 255 -0.38 3.13 -1.69
C CYS A 255 -1.32 2.02 -2.12
N PRO A 256 -1.88 1.25 -1.16
CA PRO A 256 -2.60 0.03 -1.49
C PRO A 256 -3.76 0.34 -2.42
N SER A 257 -3.90 -0.45 -3.49
CA SER A 257 -5.10 -0.51 -4.30
C SER A 257 -6.22 -1.25 -3.54
N PRO A 258 -7.49 -0.88 -3.73
CA PRO A 258 -8.59 -1.37 -2.88
C PRO A 258 -8.98 -2.82 -3.21
N PRO A 259 -9.53 -3.58 -2.25
CA PRO A 259 -9.98 -4.95 -2.47
C PRO A 259 -11.27 -5.04 -3.29
N GLU A 260 -11.37 -6.15 -4.04
CA GLU A 260 -12.33 -6.50 -5.10
C GLU A 260 -13.82 -6.54 -4.73
N ARG A 261 -14.67 -6.45 -5.76
CA ARG A 261 -16.12 -6.71 -5.71
C ARG A 261 -16.43 -8.05 -6.42
N LYS A 262 -17.17 -8.94 -5.76
CA LYS A 262 -17.88 -10.07 -6.41
C LYS A 262 -19.18 -9.55 -7.04
N SER A 263 -19.45 -9.94 -8.28
CA SER A 263 -20.63 -9.53 -9.04
C SER A 263 -21.87 -10.32 -8.64
N GLU A 264 -22.96 -9.65 -8.27
CA GLU A 264 -24.32 -10.21 -8.30
C GLU A 264 -25.31 -9.26 -9.00
N MET A 265 -26.36 -9.88 -9.51
CA MET A 265 -27.23 -9.53 -10.63
C MET A 265 -28.18 -8.33 -10.47
N SER A 266 -28.52 -7.79 -11.65
CA SER A 266 -29.46 -6.72 -12.02
C SER A 266 -30.91 -6.88 -11.56
N ILE A 267 -31.66 -5.75 -11.48
CA ILE A 267 -33.10 -5.54 -11.84
C ILE A 267 -33.49 -4.03 -11.68
N PRO A 268 -34.53 -3.48 -12.36
CA PRO A 268 -34.42 -2.24 -13.16
C PRO A 268 -35.00 -0.93 -12.57
N ARG A 269 -34.76 0.14 -13.35
CA ARG A 269 -35.00 1.59 -13.17
C ARG A 269 -36.48 2.02 -13.20
N LEU A 270 -36.79 3.12 -12.50
CA LEU A 270 -37.91 4.05 -12.78
C LEU A 270 -37.39 5.49 -12.96
N PRO A 271 -38.07 6.37 -13.73
CA PRO A 271 -37.54 7.67 -14.14
C PRO A 271 -37.90 8.78 -13.15
N ILE A 272 -36.97 9.73 -12.94
CA ILE A 272 -37.25 10.99 -12.24
C ILE A 272 -37.26 12.12 -13.27
N ALA A 273 -38.35 12.88 -13.25
CA ALA A 273 -38.64 13.99 -14.13
C ALA A 273 -37.76 15.21 -13.83
N VAL A 274 -37.44 15.93 -14.90
CA VAL A 274 -36.69 17.18 -14.96
C VAL A 274 -37.53 18.33 -14.38
N VAL A 275 -36.95 19.12 -13.48
CA VAL A 275 -37.43 20.48 -13.17
C VAL A 275 -36.28 21.46 -13.38
N ALA A 276 -36.42 22.28 -14.41
CA ALA A 276 -35.57 23.43 -14.70
C ALA A 276 -36.09 24.65 -13.93
N CYS A 277 -35.20 25.38 -13.26
CA CYS A 277 -35.48 26.74 -12.80
C CYS A 277 -34.40 27.70 -13.32
N LEU A 278 -34.85 28.58 -14.22
CA LEU A 278 -34.20 29.84 -14.56
C LEU A 278 -34.10 30.75 -13.33
N ALA A 279 -32.99 31.47 -13.20
CA ALA A 279 -32.95 32.73 -12.45
C ALA A 279 -32.05 33.75 -13.16
N MET A 280 -32.56 34.97 -13.21
CA MET A 280 -32.27 36.04 -14.16
C MET A 280 -30.96 36.80 -13.90
N ALA A 281 -30.41 37.31 -15.00
CA ALA A 281 -29.38 38.35 -15.00
C ALA A 281 -29.96 39.70 -14.56
N LEU A 282 -29.27 40.39 -13.66
CA LEU A 282 -29.42 41.83 -13.46
C LEU A 282 -28.06 42.48 -13.71
N ALA A 283 -28.00 43.21 -14.82
CA ALA A 283 -26.94 44.15 -15.13
C ALA A 283 -27.16 45.41 -14.28
N GLY A 284 -26.15 45.77 -13.47
CA GLY A 284 -26.08 47.06 -12.79
C GLY A 284 -24.83 47.80 -13.25
N CYS A 285 -25.01 48.85 -14.04
CA CYS A 285 -23.99 49.85 -14.30
C CYS A 285 -24.00 50.87 -13.15
N SER A 286 -22.83 51.19 -12.58
CA SER A 286 -22.64 52.47 -11.90
C SER A 286 -21.24 53.01 -12.19
N ASN A 287 -21.21 54.24 -12.71
CA ASN A 287 -20.03 55.07 -12.93
C ASN A 287 -19.49 55.64 -11.62
N GLY A 288 -18.17 55.84 -11.57
CA GLY A 288 -17.56 56.99 -10.90
C GLY A 288 -16.72 56.68 -9.66
N SER A 289 -15.39 56.70 -9.83
CA SER A 289 -14.48 57.65 -9.16
C SER A 289 -13.06 57.08 -9.04
N THR A 290 -12.11 57.84 -9.54
CA THR A 290 -10.68 57.69 -9.31
C THR A 290 -10.38 57.94 -7.83
N SER A 291 -9.95 56.90 -7.12
CA SER A 291 -9.10 57.06 -5.93
C SER A 291 -7.83 56.24 -6.14
N LYS A 292 -6.69 56.94 -6.08
CA LYS A 292 -5.37 56.32 -5.93
C LYS A 292 -5.32 55.76 -4.51
N GLY A 293 -5.51 54.45 -4.38
CA GLY A 293 -5.10 53.67 -3.23
C GLY A 293 -4.06 52.67 -3.69
N ASP A 294 -2.89 52.67 -3.05
CA ASP A 294 -1.93 51.58 -3.13
C ASP A 294 -2.56 50.32 -2.51
N ASP A 295 -3.43 49.65 -3.26
CA ASP A 295 -3.86 48.30 -2.94
C ASP A 295 -2.71 47.37 -3.34
N ALA A 296 -1.93 46.98 -2.34
CA ALA A 296 -1.10 45.79 -2.41
C ALA A 296 -1.97 44.66 -2.97
N LYS A 297 -1.71 44.25 -4.23
CA LYS A 297 -2.46 43.21 -4.93
C LYS A 297 -2.66 42.04 -3.99
N SER A 298 -3.88 41.88 -3.47
CA SER A 298 -4.33 40.65 -2.83
C SER A 298 -3.91 39.51 -3.76
N PRO A 299 -3.23 38.47 -3.25
CA PRO A 299 -2.80 37.37 -4.10
C PRO A 299 -4.04 36.84 -4.82
N SER A 300 -4.05 36.94 -6.15
CA SER A 300 -5.21 36.60 -6.96
C SER A 300 -5.57 35.13 -6.69
N GLU A 301 -6.77 34.91 -6.15
CA GLU A 301 -7.30 33.57 -5.92
C GLU A 301 -7.29 32.76 -7.22
N VAL A 302 -7.06 31.46 -7.10
CA VAL A 302 -7.06 30.54 -8.24
C VAL A 302 -8.27 29.62 -8.12
N ALA A 303 -9.27 29.81 -8.96
CA ALA A 303 -10.43 28.93 -9.04
C ALA A 303 -10.25 27.85 -10.13
N LEU A 304 -10.50 26.59 -9.78
CA LEU A 304 -10.37 25.41 -10.62
C LEU A 304 -11.59 24.50 -10.46
N THR A 305 -11.82 23.61 -11.42
CA THR A 305 -12.72 22.46 -11.25
C THR A 305 -11.87 21.21 -11.01
N ASN A 306 -12.05 20.55 -9.88
CA ASN A 306 -11.33 19.32 -9.53
C ASN A 306 -12.31 18.27 -8.98
N CYS A 307 -12.32 17.08 -9.59
CA CYS A 307 -13.32 16.03 -9.35
C CYS A 307 -14.78 16.50 -9.43
N GLY A 308 -15.10 17.40 -10.39
CA GLY A 308 -16.44 17.95 -10.57
C GLY A 308 -16.80 19.11 -9.61
N ASN A 309 -15.98 19.38 -8.60
CA ASN A 309 -16.20 20.44 -7.63
C ASN A 309 -15.43 21.71 -8.00
N LYS A 310 -16.04 22.88 -7.80
CA LYS A 310 -15.32 24.16 -7.85
C LYS A 310 -14.47 24.28 -6.59
N VAL A 311 -13.16 24.41 -6.77
CA VAL A 311 -12.18 24.57 -5.68
C VAL A 311 -11.47 25.90 -5.87
N THR A 312 -11.44 26.72 -4.82
CA THR A 312 -10.75 28.01 -4.81
C THR A 312 -9.54 27.92 -3.91
N TYR A 313 -8.37 28.24 -4.47
CA TYR A 313 -7.11 28.33 -3.74
C TYR A 313 -6.84 29.82 -3.44
N PRO A 314 -6.42 30.17 -2.22
CA PRO A 314 -6.29 31.56 -1.79
C PRO A 314 -5.18 32.32 -2.53
N LYS A 315 -4.24 31.60 -3.16
CA LYS A 315 -3.13 32.15 -3.92
C LYS A 315 -2.61 31.10 -4.90
N VAL A 316 -1.84 31.56 -5.90
CA VAL A 316 -1.01 30.67 -6.73
C VAL A 316 -0.11 29.83 -5.82
N ALA A 317 -0.14 28.51 -6.01
CA ALA A 317 0.63 27.58 -5.18
C ALA A 317 2.13 27.81 -5.37
N ARG A 318 2.85 27.97 -4.26
CA ARG A 318 4.32 28.16 -4.26
C ARG A 318 5.07 26.97 -3.70
N ARG A 319 4.40 26.12 -2.91
CA ARG A 319 4.99 24.94 -2.28
C ARG A 319 4.05 23.74 -2.45
N LEU A 320 4.40 22.85 -3.38
CA LEU A 320 3.72 21.60 -3.65
C LEU A 320 4.40 20.46 -2.88
N TYR A 321 3.59 19.60 -2.29
CA TYR A 321 3.98 18.24 -1.96
C TYR A 321 3.37 17.31 -2.99
N VAL A 322 4.19 16.58 -3.75
CA VAL A 322 3.71 15.76 -4.88
C VAL A 322 4.00 14.29 -4.62
N ASN A 323 2.96 13.45 -4.61
CA ASN A 323 3.13 12.01 -4.45
C ASN A 323 3.14 11.30 -5.81
N ASP A 324 3.98 10.29 -5.96
CA ASP A 324 3.97 9.32 -7.06
C ASP A 324 4.59 9.82 -8.38
N GLY A 325 5.32 8.93 -9.06
CA GLY A 325 6.12 9.28 -10.24
C GLY A 325 5.32 9.92 -11.39
N ASN A 326 4.09 9.47 -11.63
CA ASN A 326 3.21 10.04 -12.65
C ASN A 326 2.74 11.45 -12.31
N ILE A 327 2.45 11.73 -11.04
CA ILE A 327 2.01 13.07 -10.60
C ILE A 327 3.21 14.02 -10.53
N ILE A 328 4.40 13.52 -10.16
CA ILE A 328 5.66 14.26 -10.27
C ILE A 328 5.90 14.64 -11.74
N ALA A 329 5.81 13.69 -12.67
CA ALA A 329 5.91 13.95 -14.10
C ALA A 329 4.91 15.02 -14.57
N MET A 330 3.68 14.95 -14.07
CA MET A 330 2.63 15.89 -14.40
C MET A 330 2.92 17.31 -13.90
N ALA A 331 3.40 17.46 -12.66
CA ALA A 331 3.85 18.73 -12.12
C ALA A 331 5.04 19.31 -12.93
N LEU A 332 6.01 18.47 -13.30
CA LEU A 332 7.16 18.87 -14.13
C LEU A 332 6.71 19.33 -15.52
N SER A 333 5.85 18.55 -16.20
CA SER A 333 5.29 18.89 -17.52
C SER A 333 4.41 20.15 -17.48
N ALA A 334 3.74 20.41 -16.35
CA ALA A 334 2.98 21.63 -16.13
C ALA A 334 3.87 22.87 -15.84
N GLY A 335 5.19 22.71 -15.76
CA GLY A 335 6.14 23.79 -15.48
C GLY A 335 6.34 24.09 -13.99
N ALA A 336 5.85 23.22 -13.09
CA ALA A 336 5.81 23.46 -11.65
C ALA A 336 7.08 23.04 -10.90
N ALA A 337 8.20 22.76 -11.58
CA ALA A 337 9.42 22.24 -10.95
C ALA A 337 9.94 23.13 -9.80
N LYS A 338 9.83 24.46 -9.92
CA LYS A 338 10.24 25.41 -8.88
C LYS A 338 9.30 25.46 -7.68
N GLN A 339 8.07 24.99 -7.87
CA GLN A 339 7.01 24.99 -6.86
C GLN A 339 7.04 23.69 -6.05
N ILE A 340 7.74 22.63 -6.50
CA ILE A 340 7.85 21.36 -5.76
C ILE A 340 8.75 21.58 -4.54
N ALA A 341 8.14 21.52 -3.35
CA ALA A 341 8.86 21.61 -2.08
C ALA A 341 9.32 20.24 -1.58
N ALA A 342 8.54 19.20 -1.85
CA ALA A 342 8.85 17.82 -1.50
C ALA A 342 8.10 16.84 -2.40
N VAL A 343 8.65 15.63 -2.53
CA VAL A 343 8.01 14.50 -3.21
C VAL A 343 7.98 13.26 -2.32
N SER A 344 7.19 12.27 -2.72
CA SER A 344 7.17 10.92 -2.15
C SER A 344 6.95 9.89 -3.26
N SER A 345 7.32 8.64 -3.00
CA SER A 345 7.23 7.55 -3.99
C SER A 345 7.99 7.84 -5.29
N LEU A 346 9.20 8.44 -5.22
CA LEU A 346 10.00 8.75 -6.40
C LEU A 346 10.86 7.55 -6.85
N ASP A 347 11.36 6.76 -5.90
CA ASP A 347 12.39 5.73 -6.12
C ASP A 347 12.19 4.86 -7.38
N ASP A 348 11.09 4.11 -7.53
CA ASP A 348 10.95 3.17 -8.68
C ASP A 348 10.88 3.89 -10.04
N ASP A 349 10.42 5.14 -10.06
CA ASP A 349 10.27 5.91 -11.30
C ASP A 349 11.45 6.87 -11.54
N LYS A 350 12.41 6.94 -10.62
CA LYS A 350 13.50 7.93 -10.67
C LYS A 350 14.23 7.87 -12.01
N THR A 351 14.54 6.67 -12.49
CA THR A 351 15.30 6.46 -13.73
C THR A 351 14.51 6.90 -14.97
N ILE A 352 13.22 6.54 -15.06
CA ILE A 352 12.40 6.91 -16.23
C ILE A 352 12.12 8.42 -16.26
N LEU A 353 11.90 9.03 -15.09
CA LEU A 353 11.74 10.47 -14.98
C LEU A 353 13.05 11.21 -15.30
N ALA A 354 14.20 10.67 -14.91
CA ALA A 354 15.50 11.25 -15.26
C ALA A 354 15.75 11.18 -16.77
N ALA A 355 15.34 10.11 -17.44
CA ALA A 355 15.40 10.01 -18.89
C ALA A 355 14.50 11.04 -19.59
N LYS A 356 13.31 11.32 -19.06
CA LYS A 356 12.36 12.28 -19.65
C LYS A 356 12.68 13.74 -19.36
N TYR A 357 13.02 14.06 -18.11
CA TYR A 357 13.14 15.43 -17.60
C TYR A 357 14.59 15.84 -17.28
N GLY A 358 15.54 14.92 -17.40
CA GLY A 358 16.96 15.10 -17.10
C GLY A 358 17.30 14.78 -15.65
N SER A 359 18.40 14.04 -15.43
CA SER A 359 18.84 13.60 -14.10
C SER A 359 19.03 14.76 -13.13
N ARG A 360 19.58 15.90 -13.58
CA ARG A 360 19.74 17.08 -12.74
C ARG A 360 18.42 17.60 -12.17
N VAL A 361 17.31 17.52 -12.92
CA VAL A 361 16.01 17.96 -12.42
C VAL A 361 15.55 16.99 -11.33
N ILE A 362 15.63 15.69 -11.60
CA ILE A 362 15.13 14.65 -10.71
C ILE A 362 15.97 14.50 -9.44
N ASP A 363 17.30 14.55 -9.53
CA ASP A 363 18.21 14.45 -8.39
C ASP A 363 18.11 15.64 -7.43
N ASN A 364 17.61 16.78 -7.89
CA ASN A 364 17.37 17.96 -7.07
C ASN A 364 15.99 17.95 -6.37
N LEU A 365 15.12 16.98 -6.66
CA LEU A 365 13.85 16.83 -5.95
C LEU A 365 14.11 16.34 -4.52
N HIS A 366 13.53 17.03 -3.54
CA HIS A 366 13.58 16.59 -2.15
C HIS A 366 12.55 15.47 -1.92
N GLU A 367 13.01 14.21 -1.91
CA GLU A 367 12.15 13.09 -1.51
C GLU A 367 12.02 13.05 0.02
N ALA A 368 10.83 13.37 0.52
CA ALA A 368 10.56 13.44 1.94
C ALA A 368 10.48 12.04 2.57
N VAL A 369 9.90 11.07 1.85
CA VAL A 369 9.71 9.68 2.28
C VAL A 369 9.77 8.78 1.05
N LYS A 370 10.44 7.64 1.19
CA LYS A 370 10.40 6.54 0.24
C LYS A 370 9.05 5.80 0.36
N GLY A 371 8.29 5.70 -0.73
CA GLY A 371 6.93 5.16 -0.72
C GLY A 371 5.88 6.16 -0.24
N CYS A 372 4.74 5.66 0.25
CA CYS A 372 3.57 6.50 0.52
C CYS A 372 3.82 7.66 1.48
N PRO A 373 3.19 8.82 1.24
CA PRO A 373 3.23 9.94 2.15
C PRO A 373 2.48 9.63 3.44
N THR A 374 2.96 10.22 4.52
CA THR A 374 2.27 10.29 5.81
C THR A 374 1.85 11.73 6.09
N LEU A 375 0.89 11.92 6.99
CA LEU A 375 0.51 13.24 7.42
C LEU A 375 1.69 13.98 8.06
N GLU A 376 2.49 13.28 8.85
CA GLU A 376 3.70 13.79 9.49
C GLU A 376 4.73 14.27 8.46
N SER A 377 5.01 13.47 7.42
CA SER A 377 5.95 13.86 6.37
C SER A 377 5.46 15.06 5.57
N ILE A 378 4.16 15.18 5.34
CA ILE A 378 3.57 16.34 4.66
C ILE A 378 3.73 17.59 5.52
N ILE A 379 3.34 17.53 6.80
CA ILE A 379 3.42 18.67 7.73
C ILE A 379 4.87 19.16 7.89
N ALA A 380 5.83 18.23 8.00
CA ALA A 380 7.25 18.56 8.13
C ALA A 380 7.78 19.41 6.96
N ASN A 381 7.21 19.24 5.77
CA ASN A 381 7.62 19.92 4.54
C ASN A 381 6.85 21.22 4.25
N LYS A 382 5.82 21.53 5.05
CA LYS A 382 5.05 22.78 5.00
C LYS A 382 4.59 23.17 3.57
N PRO A 383 3.86 22.32 2.84
CA PRO A 383 3.31 22.68 1.54
C PRO A 383 2.10 23.61 1.67
N ASP A 384 1.84 24.41 0.63
CA ASP A 384 0.57 25.13 0.46
C ASP A 384 -0.51 24.20 -0.14
N VAL A 385 -0.08 23.26 -1.00
CA VAL A 385 -0.96 22.29 -1.67
C VAL A 385 -0.30 20.90 -1.72
N VAL A 386 -1.06 19.86 -1.38
CA VAL A 386 -0.69 18.45 -1.62
C VAL A 386 -1.35 17.97 -2.91
N VAL A 387 -0.56 17.42 -3.84
CA VAL A 387 -1.02 16.85 -5.10
C VAL A 387 -0.91 15.33 -5.02
N ALA A 388 -2.05 14.66 -4.93
CA ALA A 388 -2.16 13.22 -4.76
C ALA A 388 -3.52 12.71 -5.27
N GLY A 389 -3.82 11.42 -5.16
CA GLY A 389 -5.13 10.86 -5.52
C GLY A 389 -5.57 9.75 -4.59
N TRP A 390 -6.82 9.31 -4.70
CA TRP A 390 -7.32 8.14 -3.97
C TRP A 390 -6.63 6.86 -4.45
N ASN A 391 -5.93 6.19 -3.53
CA ASN A 391 -4.96 5.11 -3.78
C ASN A 391 -3.73 5.54 -4.61
N TYR A 392 -3.48 6.85 -4.62
CA TYR A 392 -2.29 7.51 -5.17
C TYR A 392 -1.79 8.51 -4.12
N GLY A 393 -1.68 8.08 -2.86
CA GLY A 393 -1.29 8.90 -1.71
C GLY A 393 -2.42 9.08 -0.70
N PHE A 394 -3.61 9.51 -1.14
CA PHE A 394 -4.76 9.65 -0.24
C PHE A 394 -5.39 8.30 0.09
N SER A 395 -5.67 8.11 1.38
CA SER A 395 -6.30 6.92 1.92
C SER A 395 -7.04 7.25 3.22
N GLU A 396 -8.27 6.74 3.34
CA GLU A 396 -9.02 6.78 4.60
C GLU A 396 -8.36 5.88 5.66
N GLU A 397 -7.89 4.71 5.25
CA GLU A 397 -7.20 3.74 6.10
C GLU A 397 -5.85 4.28 6.58
N GLY A 398 -5.11 4.94 5.69
CA GLY A 398 -3.84 5.60 5.98
C GLY A 398 -3.98 6.92 6.73
N ASN A 399 -5.21 7.32 7.10
CA ASN A 399 -5.50 8.54 7.83
C ASN A 399 -5.02 9.83 7.12
N LEU A 400 -4.86 9.78 5.80
CA LEU A 400 -4.38 10.88 4.97
C LEU A 400 -5.43 11.20 3.92
N THR A 401 -6.27 12.19 4.22
CA THR A 401 -7.41 12.61 3.40
C THR A 401 -7.36 14.11 3.11
N PRO A 402 -7.97 14.58 2.00
CA PRO A 402 -8.15 16.01 1.71
C PRO A 402 -8.66 16.80 2.93
N ASP A 403 -9.71 16.31 3.60
CA ASP A 403 -10.32 17.00 4.74
C ASP A 403 -9.34 17.17 5.91
N LYS A 404 -8.53 16.15 6.21
CA LYS A 404 -7.52 16.21 7.29
C LYS A 404 -6.39 17.17 6.98
N LEU A 405 -6.07 17.37 5.71
CA LEU A 405 -5.12 18.40 5.30
C LEU A 405 -5.76 19.80 5.46
N HIS A 406 -7.01 19.95 5.05
CA HIS A 406 -7.75 21.21 5.15
C HIS A 406 -7.92 21.67 6.61
N GLU A 407 -8.22 20.75 7.54
CA GLU A 407 -8.25 21.01 9.01
C GLU A 407 -6.94 21.62 9.54
N ARG A 408 -5.83 21.46 8.82
CA ARG A 408 -4.49 21.94 9.17
C ARG A 408 -4.05 23.12 8.30
N GLY A 409 -4.97 23.69 7.51
CA GLY A 409 -4.70 24.81 6.61
C GLY A 409 -3.88 24.44 5.37
N ILE A 410 -3.82 23.16 5.01
CA ILE A 410 -3.11 22.67 3.82
C ILE A 410 -4.16 22.30 2.75
N ASN A 411 -4.06 22.90 1.56
CA ASN A 411 -4.99 22.57 0.47
C ASN A 411 -4.59 21.25 -0.20
N SER A 412 -5.52 20.66 -0.96
CA SER A 412 -5.28 19.42 -1.71
C SER A 412 -5.78 19.53 -3.14
N TYR A 413 -5.04 18.94 -4.07
CA TYR A 413 -5.43 18.69 -5.43
C TYR A 413 -5.54 17.17 -5.66
N LEU A 414 -6.69 16.72 -6.17
CA LEU A 414 -6.95 15.31 -6.47
C LEU A 414 -6.63 14.98 -7.93
N LEU A 415 -5.83 13.94 -8.18
CA LEU A 415 -5.61 13.37 -9.51
C LEU A 415 -6.94 12.98 -10.16
N SER A 416 -7.22 13.44 -11.39
CA SER A 416 -8.54 13.29 -12.02
C SER A 416 -8.95 11.83 -12.26
N GLU A 417 -8.01 10.94 -12.60
CA GLU A 417 -8.29 9.50 -12.71
C GLU A 417 -8.76 8.90 -11.38
N SER A 418 -8.26 9.43 -10.25
CA SER A 418 -8.57 8.91 -8.92
C SER A 418 -9.90 9.43 -8.34
N CYS A 419 -10.55 10.40 -9.01
CA CYS A 419 -11.83 10.93 -8.56
C CYS A 419 -12.86 9.81 -8.45
N ARG A 420 -13.61 9.78 -7.35
CA ARG A 420 -14.64 8.77 -7.10
C ARG A 420 -15.87 9.04 -7.96
N GLN A 421 -16.46 7.98 -8.50
CA GLN A 421 -17.70 8.05 -9.26
C GLN A 421 -18.88 8.41 -8.36
N GLU A 422 -19.88 9.10 -8.90
CA GLU A 422 -21.09 9.47 -8.16
C GLU A 422 -21.79 8.23 -7.59
N GLY A 423 -22.21 8.30 -6.32
CA GLY A 423 -22.87 7.19 -5.62
C GLY A 423 -21.94 6.02 -5.24
N SER A 424 -20.61 6.16 -5.38
CA SER A 424 -19.65 5.11 -5.05
C SER A 424 -18.48 5.63 -4.20
N GLU A 425 -18.23 4.99 -3.05
CA GLU A 425 -17.06 5.26 -2.22
C GLU A 425 -15.75 4.67 -2.78
N LYS A 426 -15.82 3.74 -3.74
CA LYS A 426 -14.65 2.94 -4.19
C LYS A 426 -14.30 3.05 -5.67
N ALA A 427 -15.30 2.95 -6.56
CA ALA A 427 -15.09 3.06 -8.00
C ALA A 427 -14.59 4.45 -8.39
N ARG A 428 -13.60 4.50 -9.28
CA ARG A 428 -12.89 5.73 -9.66
C ARG A 428 -12.98 5.99 -11.17
N GLY A 429 -12.62 7.21 -11.56
CA GLY A 429 -12.61 7.68 -12.94
C GLY A 429 -13.94 8.28 -13.37
N VAL A 430 -14.01 9.61 -13.32
CA VAL A 430 -15.21 10.41 -13.65
C VAL A 430 -15.21 10.95 -15.08
N MET A 431 -14.11 10.78 -15.81
CA MET A 431 -13.92 11.25 -17.19
C MET A 431 -13.07 10.26 -18.00
N GLN A 432 -12.96 10.48 -19.31
CA GLN A 432 -12.10 9.64 -20.16
C GLN A 432 -10.62 9.84 -19.80
N PRO A 433 -9.75 8.83 -19.92
CA PRO A 433 -8.39 8.93 -19.38
C PRO A 433 -7.53 10.02 -20.05
N TRP A 434 -7.64 10.22 -21.37
CA TRP A 434 -6.94 11.34 -22.03
C TRP A 434 -7.44 12.71 -21.55
N ASP A 435 -8.74 12.84 -21.27
CA ASP A 435 -9.31 14.07 -20.73
C ASP A 435 -8.88 14.30 -19.28
N ALA A 436 -8.69 13.24 -18.49
CA ALA A 436 -8.10 13.32 -17.16
C ALA A 436 -6.69 13.90 -17.21
N VAL A 437 -5.81 13.38 -18.09
CA VAL A 437 -4.44 13.89 -18.25
C VAL A 437 -4.44 15.36 -18.70
N ARG A 438 -5.28 15.74 -19.67
CA ARG A 438 -5.40 17.14 -20.11
C ARG A 438 -5.88 18.05 -18.99
N THR A 439 -6.88 17.60 -18.24
CA THR A 439 -7.48 18.33 -17.12
C THR A 439 -6.44 18.56 -16.03
N ASP A 440 -5.69 17.53 -15.65
CA ASP A 440 -4.69 17.62 -14.59
C ASP A 440 -3.49 18.50 -15.01
N LEU A 441 -3.00 18.37 -16.25
CA LEU A 441 -1.94 19.25 -16.78
C LEU A 441 -2.38 20.73 -16.80
N GLY A 442 -3.58 21.00 -17.32
CA GLY A 442 -4.12 22.36 -17.39
C GLY A 442 -4.36 22.96 -16.01
N ASN A 443 -4.95 22.18 -15.10
CA ASN A 443 -5.23 22.60 -13.74
C ASN A 443 -3.96 22.84 -12.92
N LEU A 444 -2.96 21.95 -12.97
CA LEU A 444 -1.70 22.14 -12.25
C LEU A 444 -0.91 23.32 -12.80
N ALA A 445 -0.93 23.53 -14.11
CA ALA A 445 -0.32 24.70 -14.72
C ALA A 445 -1.00 25.99 -14.21
N LYS A 446 -2.33 26.04 -14.18
CA LYS A 446 -3.09 27.18 -13.65
C LYS A 446 -2.88 27.38 -12.14
N LEU A 447 -2.87 26.29 -11.36
CA LEU A 447 -2.62 26.30 -9.91
C LEU A 447 -1.26 26.92 -9.56
N THR A 448 -0.27 26.78 -10.46
CA THR A 448 1.11 27.19 -10.24
C THR A 448 1.54 28.43 -11.04
N GLY A 449 0.65 28.99 -11.86
CA GLY A 449 0.89 30.17 -12.68
C GLY A 449 1.75 29.91 -13.92
N ASN A 450 1.68 28.69 -14.48
CA ASN A 450 2.48 28.19 -15.60
C ASN A 450 1.61 27.79 -16.81
N GLU A 451 0.44 28.38 -17.00
CA GLU A 451 -0.52 28.03 -18.05
C GLU A 451 0.06 27.93 -19.47
N PRO A 452 0.99 28.82 -19.92
CA PRO A 452 1.62 28.66 -21.23
C PRO A 452 2.38 27.33 -21.38
N THR A 453 3.08 26.90 -20.34
CA THR A 453 3.81 25.62 -20.32
C THR A 453 2.84 24.43 -20.30
N GLY A 454 1.79 24.51 -19.47
CA GLY A 454 0.73 23.49 -19.46
C GLY A 454 0.04 23.31 -20.81
N LYS A 455 -0.28 24.42 -21.50
CA LYS A 455 -0.84 24.39 -22.86
C LYS A 455 0.11 23.73 -23.87
N LYS A 456 1.41 24.00 -23.77
CA LYS A 456 2.42 23.35 -24.62
C LYS A 456 2.47 21.84 -24.38
N ALA A 457 2.43 21.41 -23.12
CA ALA A 457 2.42 19.99 -22.76
C ALA A 457 1.15 19.27 -23.27
N VAL A 458 -0.02 19.90 -23.14
CA VAL A 458 -1.27 19.36 -23.70
C VAL A 458 -1.21 19.29 -25.22
N LYS A 459 -0.65 20.30 -25.89
CA LYS A 459 -0.50 20.29 -27.34
C LYS A 459 0.43 19.16 -27.82
N ASP A 460 1.56 18.93 -27.15
CA ASP A 460 2.46 17.81 -27.47
C ASP A 460 1.74 16.47 -27.35
N LEU A 461 0.99 16.27 -26.27
CA LEU A 461 0.15 15.10 -26.04
C LEU A 461 -0.85 14.90 -27.19
N ASP A 462 -1.57 15.96 -27.58
CA ASP A 462 -2.62 15.90 -28.61
C ASP A 462 -2.05 15.63 -30.01
N ASP A 463 -0.96 16.30 -30.39
CA ASP A 463 -0.31 16.12 -31.69
C ASP A 463 0.17 14.66 -31.86
N ARG A 464 0.75 14.07 -30.81
CA ARG A 464 1.24 12.69 -30.82
C ARG A 464 0.11 11.67 -30.77
N LEU A 465 -0.96 11.96 -30.03
CA LEU A 465 -2.15 11.12 -29.99
C LEU A 465 -2.87 11.10 -31.34
N ASP A 466 -2.94 12.23 -32.03
CA ASP A 466 -3.47 12.33 -33.39
C ASP A 466 -2.64 11.47 -34.38
N ALA A 467 -1.31 11.50 -34.28
CA ALA A 467 -0.45 10.64 -35.08
C ALA A 467 -0.73 9.14 -34.83
N LEU A 468 -0.86 8.71 -33.57
CA LEU A 468 -1.23 7.35 -33.21
C LEU A 468 -2.61 6.94 -33.76
N ASN A 469 -3.60 7.83 -33.66
CA ASN A 469 -4.95 7.56 -34.16
C ASN A 469 -5.01 7.41 -35.68
N LYS A 470 -4.14 8.11 -36.41
CA LYS A 470 -4.00 8.05 -37.88
C LYS A 470 -3.15 6.87 -38.36
N ALA A 471 -2.44 6.18 -37.48
CA ALA A 471 -1.64 5.02 -37.84
C ALA A 471 -2.54 3.90 -38.44
N PRO A 472 -2.05 3.16 -39.45
CA PRO A 472 -2.81 2.09 -40.08
C PRO A 472 -3.18 1.01 -39.06
N LYS A 473 -4.42 0.52 -39.07
CA LYS A 473 -4.91 -0.47 -38.10
C LYS A 473 -5.06 -1.86 -38.71
N ALA A 474 -4.83 -2.90 -37.92
CA ALA A 474 -5.11 -4.27 -38.36
C ALA A 474 -6.62 -4.49 -38.55
N ALA A 475 -6.99 -5.41 -39.44
CA ALA A 475 -8.40 -5.77 -39.66
C ALA A 475 -9.05 -6.38 -38.40
N ARG A 476 -8.26 -7.08 -37.57
CA ARG A 476 -8.66 -7.57 -36.26
C ARG A 476 -7.86 -6.83 -35.19
N THR A 477 -8.55 -6.12 -34.30
CA THR A 477 -7.94 -5.45 -33.16
C THR A 477 -7.29 -6.47 -32.21
N PRO A 478 -6.00 -6.34 -31.88
CA PRO A 478 -5.33 -7.24 -30.95
C PRO A 478 -5.77 -6.96 -29.51
N VAL A 479 -5.97 -8.03 -28.73
CA VAL A 479 -6.31 -7.91 -27.30
C VAL A 479 -5.03 -7.81 -26.47
N VAL A 480 -4.92 -6.77 -25.65
CA VAL A 480 -3.77 -6.54 -24.77
C VAL A 480 -4.21 -6.63 -23.32
N LEU A 481 -3.58 -7.50 -22.55
CA LEU A 481 -3.74 -7.55 -21.10
C LEU A 481 -2.66 -6.70 -20.44
N LEU A 482 -3.06 -5.70 -19.64
CA LEU A 482 -2.15 -5.10 -18.68
C LEU A 482 -2.03 -6.03 -17.46
N PHE A 483 -0.81 -6.38 -17.08
CA PHE A 483 -0.49 -7.20 -15.93
C PHE A 483 0.31 -6.37 -14.95
N ASP A 484 -0.36 -5.89 -13.89
CA ASP A 484 0.30 -5.11 -12.86
C ASP A 484 1.04 -6.02 -11.89
N SER A 485 0.31 -6.90 -11.22
CA SER A 485 0.87 -7.82 -10.23
C SER A 485 -0.01 -9.04 -10.07
N ALA A 486 0.56 -10.10 -9.52
CA ALA A 486 -0.13 -11.34 -9.23
C ALA A 486 0.09 -11.77 -7.78
N LYS A 487 -1.02 -11.92 -7.06
CA LYS A 487 -1.11 -12.63 -5.78
C LYS A 487 -2.16 -13.73 -5.93
N ASP A 488 -3.27 -13.66 -5.16
CA ASP A 488 -4.43 -14.54 -5.33
C ASP A 488 -5.20 -14.22 -6.62
N THR A 489 -5.21 -12.95 -7.02
CA THR A 489 -5.76 -12.44 -8.27
C THR A 489 -4.72 -11.65 -9.05
N VAL A 490 -5.03 -11.36 -10.31
CA VAL A 490 -4.20 -10.53 -11.19
C VAL A 490 -4.72 -9.10 -11.12
N LEU A 491 -3.90 -8.18 -10.60
CA LEU A 491 -4.18 -6.76 -10.66
C LEU A 491 -3.98 -6.25 -12.10
N THR A 492 -4.97 -5.52 -12.60
CA THR A 492 -5.02 -4.96 -13.95
C THR A 492 -5.82 -3.66 -13.97
N SER A 493 -6.05 -3.09 -15.15
CA SER A 493 -6.75 -1.82 -15.35
C SER A 493 -8.08 -2.01 -16.07
N GLY A 494 -9.14 -1.39 -15.54
CA GLY A 494 -10.46 -1.34 -16.19
C GLY A 494 -10.56 -0.23 -17.22
N SER A 495 -11.78 0.06 -17.67
CA SER A 495 -12.08 1.01 -18.76
C SER A 495 -11.94 2.48 -18.39
N LYS A 496 -11.71 2.80 -17.11
CA LYS A 496 -11.53 4.19 -16.65
C LYS A 496 -10.08 4.56 -16.38
N GLY A 497 -9.16 3.60 -16.39
CA GLY A 497 -7.73 3.84 -16.13
C GLY A 497 -6.97 4.30 -17.38
N GLY A 498 -5.85 4.98 -17.18
CA GLY A 498 -4.86 5.35 -18.19
C GLY A 498 -4.56 4.22 -19.18
N PRO A 499 -4.33 2.97 -18.73
CA PRO A 499 -4.04 1.85 -19.62
C PRO A 499 -5.12 1.57 -20.67
N GLN A 500 -6.40 1.85 -20.39
CA GLN A 500 -7.46 1.75 -21.39
C GLN A 500 -7.19 2.65 -22.60
N ALA A 501 -6.81 3.89 -22.33
CA ALA A 501 -6.58 4.90 -23.37
C ALA A 501 -5.24 4.66 -24.10
N ILE A 502 -4.21 4.24 -23.37
CA ILE A 502 -2.90 3.86 -23.92
C ILE A 502 -3.06 2.70 -24.92
N ILE A 503 -3.73 1.62 -24.50
CA ILE A 503 -3.93 0.43 -25.35
C ILE A 503 -4.75 0.76 -26.59
N ASN A 504 -5.83 1.53 -26.45
CA ASN A 504 -6.66 1.94 -27.57
C ASN A 504 -5.89 2.81 -28.58
N ALA A 505 -5.10 3.77 -28.09
CA ALA A 505 -4.28 4.64 -28.94
C ALA A 505 -3.21 3.86 -29.71
N ALA A 506 -2.63 2.82 -29.11
CA ALA A 506 -1.67 1.93 -29.77
C ALA A 506 -2.30 1.02 -30.86
N GLY A 507 -3.63 0.98 -30.96
CA GLY A 507 -4.38 0.13 -31.88
C GLY A 507 -4.88 -1.18 -31.27
N GLY A 508 -4.65 -1.43 -29.99
CA GLY A 508 -5.15 -2.61 -29.28
C GLY A 508 -6.52 -2.40 -28.60
N GLN A 509 -7.04 -3.48 -28.03
CA GLN A 509 -8.19 -3.47 -27.12
C GLN A 509 -7.75 -3.93 -25.74
N ASN A 510 -8.06 -3.15 -24.71
CA ASN A 510 -7.84 -3.57 -23.32
C ASN A 510 -8.65 -4.83 -23.01
N ALA A 511 -7.99 -5.87 -22.51
CA ALA A 511 -8.61 -7.14 -22.18
C ALA A 511 -9.75 -6.99 -21.16
N THR A 512 -9.66 -6.01 -20.25
CA THR A 512 -10.67 -5.72 -19.21
C THR A 512 -11.47 -4.45 -19.46
N HIS A 513 -11.67 -4.08 -20.73
CA HIS A 513 -12.49 -2.92 -21.14
C HIS A 513 -13.96 -2.99 -20.69
N ASP A 514 -14.44 -4.18 -20.27
CA ASP A 514 -15.78 -4.42 -19.74
C ASP A 514 -15.94 -3.98 -18.27
N VAL A 515 -14.82 -3.79 -17.54
CA VAL A 515 -14.84 -3.43 -16.12
C VAL A 515 -14.86 -1.90 -15.96
N ASN A 516 -15.94 -1.36 -15.39
CA ASN A 516 -16.12 0.08 -15.16
C ASN A 516 -15.40 0.61 -13.89
N ASP A 517 -14.08 0.47 -13.85
CA ASP A 517 -13.21 1.04 -12.81
C ASP A 517 -11.83 1.40 -13.40
N THR A 518 -10.96 2.03 -12.61
CA THR A 518 -9.59 2.36 -13.03
C THR A 518 -8.66 1.18 -12.86
N TRP A 519 -8.57 0.64 -11.65
CA TRP A 519 -7.74 -0.53 -11.31
C TRP A 519 -8.58 -1.60 -10.63
N VAL A 520 -8.39 -2.85 -11.02
CA VAL A 520 -9.24 -3.99 -10.67
C VAL A 520 -8.40 -5.26 -10.57
N GLY A 521 -8.70 -6.10 -9.59
CA GLY A 521 -8.22 -7.48 -9.57
C GLY A 521 -9.18 -8.42 -10.32
N ILE A 522 -8.61 -9.35 -11.08
CA ILE A 522 -9.36 -10.40 -11.79
C ILE A 522 -8.81 -11.79 -11.46
N GLY A 523 -9.70 -12.77 -11.37
CA GLY A 523 -9.31 -14.17 -11.16
C GLY A 523 -8.53 -14.75 -12.35
N TRP A 524 -7.69 -15.74 -12.08
CA TRP A 524 -6.87 -16.42 -13.09
C TRP A 524 -7.69 -17.10 -14.19
N GLU A 525 -8.90 -17.57 -13.87
CA GLU A 525 -9.84 -18.11 -14.84
C GLU A 525 -10.28 -17.04 -15.84
N LYS A 526 -10.60 -15.83 -15.36
CA LYS A 526 -10.94 -14.71 -16.24
C LYS A 526 -9.76 -14.42 -17.17
N VAL A 527 -8.53 -14.32 -16.65
CA VAL A 527 -7.31 -14.12 -17.47
C VAL A 527 -7.18 -15.14 -18.60
N ALA A 528 -7.45 -16.42 -18.33
CA ALA A 528 -7.40 -17.48 -19.35
C ALA A 528 -8.47 -17.29 -20.44
N THR A 529 -9.68 -16.84 -20.07
CA THR A 529 -10.78 -16.60 -21.01
C THR A 529 -10.56 -15.37 -21.89
N LEU A 530 -9.80 -14.38 -21.42
CA LEU A 530 -9.49 -13.15 -22.17
C LEU A 530 -8.67 -13.41 -23.44
N LYS A 531 -7.92 -14.52 -23.50
CA LYS A 531 -7.07 -14.92 -24.63
C LYS A 531 -6.25 -13.75 -25.22
N PRO A 532 -5.45 -13.04 -24.40
CA PRO A 532 -4.71 -11.87 -24.89
C PRO A 532 -3.72 -12.26 -26.00
N ASP A 533 -3.62 -11.38 -26.99
CA ASP A 533 -2.64 -11.45 -28.08
C ASP A 533 -1.25 -10.99 -27.65
N ALA A 534 -1.19 -10.07 -26.68
CA ALA A 534 0.01 -9.55 -26.04
C ALA A 534 -0.24 -9.22 -24.54
N ILE A 535 0.83 -9.18 -23.75
CA ILE A 535 0.79 -8.82 -22.33
C ILE A 535 1.73 -7.64 -22.09
N ALA A 536 1.20 -6.57 -21.52
CA ALA A 536 1.96 -5.41 -21.07
C ALA A 536 2.13 -5.49 -19.54
N PHE A 537 3.31 -5.13 -19.02
CA PHE A 537 3.64 -5.22 -17.60
C PHE A 537 3.89 -3.85 -17.00
N VAL A 538 3.41 -3.65 -15.77
CA VAL A 538 3.73 -2.49 -14.95
C VAL A 538 4.99 -2.81 -14.15
N ASP A 539 6.09 -2.10 -14.37
CA ASP A 539 7.39 -2.37 -13.73
C ASP A 539 7.58 -1.51 -12.47
N TYR A 540 7.83 -2.15 -11.33
CA TYR A 540 8.15 -1.54 -10.03
C TYR A 540 8.65 -2.62 -9.05
N ASP A 541 9.39 -2.23 -8.00
CA ASP A 541 10.19 -3.16 -7.19
C ASP A 541 9.38 -4.19 -6.40
N ALA A 542 8.12 -3.88 -6.05
CA ALA A 542 7.33 -4.76 -5.19
C ALA A 542 7.03 -6.13 -5.82
N GLN A 543 7.05 -6.23 -7.16
CA GLN A 543 7.07 -7.50 -7.87
C GLN A 543 7.88 -7.32 -9.16
N PRO A 544 9.10 -7.86 -9.24
CA PRO A 544 9.95 -7.68 -10.42
C PRO A 544 9.36 -8.30 -11.69
N PHE A 545 9.68 -7.73 -12.86
CA PHE A 545 9.25 -8.25 -14.17
C PHE A 545 9.53 -9.75 -14.38
N SER A 546 10.72 -10.21 -13.99
CA SER A 546 11.11 -11.61 -14.12
C SER A 546 10.21 -12.56 -13.31
N GLU A 547 9.76 -12.11 -12.14
CA GLU A 547 8.80 -12.84 -11.31
C GLU A 547 7.43 -12.89 -11.98
N LYS A 548 6.92 -11.76 -12.49
CA LYS A 548 5.63 -11.69 -13.20
C LYS A 548 5.60 -12.63 -14.41
N VAL A 549 6.66 -12.64 -15.21
CA VAL A 549 6.81 -13.55 -16.35
C VAL A 549 6.82 -15.01 -15.89
N LYS A 550 7.57 -15.32 -14.83
CA LYS A 550 7.64 -16.69 -14.28
C LYS A 550 6.27 -17.17 -13.78
N VAL A 551 5.50 -16.31 -13.12
CA VAL A 551 4.13 -16.63 -12.67
C VAL A 551 3.25 -16.97 -13.88
N LEU A 552 3.26 -16.14 -14.93
CA LEU A 552 2.48 -16.40 -16.14
C LEU A 552 2.90 -17.69 -16.88
N GLN A 553 4.19 -18.01 -16.90
CA GLN A 553 4.72 -19.20 -17.57
C GLN A 553 4.49 -20.49 -16.77
N SER A 554 4.40 -20.40 -15.44
CA SER A 554 4.18 -21.56 -14.56
C SER A 554 2.70 -21.83 -14.29
N ASN A 555 1.85 -20.80 -14.31
CA ASN A 555 0.44 -20.93 -13.98
C ASN A 555 -0.32 -21.77 -15.04
N PRO A 556 -1.04 -22.84 -14.65
CA PRO A 556 -1.78 -23.70 -15.57
C PRO A 556 -2.80 -22.96 -16.46
N ALA A 557 -3.39 -21.88 -15.95
CA ALA A 557 -4.40 -21.09 -16.66
C ALA A 557 -3.78 -20.25 -17.79
N THR A 558 -2.53 -19.79 -17.65
CA THR A 558 -1.91 -18.82 -18.56
C THR A 558 -0.78 -19.38 -19.41
N LYS A 559 -0.12 -20.47 -18.99
CA LYS A 559 1.08 -21.01 -19.68
C LYS A 559 0.84 -21.43 -21.15
N LYS A 560 -0.41 -21.73 -21.52
CA LYS A 560 -0.81 -22.11 -22.89
C LYS A 560 -1.32 -20.93 -23.73
N LEU A 561 -1.39 -19.72 -23.17
CA LEU A 561 -1.82 -18.54 -23.91
C LEU A 561 -0.79 -18.18 -24.99
N ALA A 562 -1.27 -17.79 -26.17
CA ALA A 562 -0.41 -17.45 -27.30
C ALA A 562 0.57 -16.31 -26.96
N ALA A 563 0.12 -15.27 -26.22
CA ALA A 563 0.99 -14.20 -25.77
C ALA A 563 2.14 -14.68 -24.88
N VAL A 564 1.90 -15.69 -24.03
CA VAL A 564 2.90 -16.27 -23.12
C VAL A 564 3.89 -17.14 -23.88
N GLN A 565 3.40 -18.05 -24.74
CA GLN A 565 4.25 -18.95 -25.51
C GLN A 565 5.12 -18.21 -26.53
N LYS A 566 4.57 -17.17 -27.17
CA LYS A 566 5.28 -16.33 -28.14
C LYS A 566 6.08 -15.20 -27.50
N LYS A 567 6.08 -15.08 -26.16
CA LYS A 567 6.77 -14.03 -25.39
C LYS A 567 6.47 -12.61 -25.91
N ARG A 568 5.20 -12.34 -26.19
CA ARG A 568 4.73 -11.01 -26.64
C ARG A 568 4.54 -10.10 -25.43
N PHE A 569 5.67 -9.72 -24.84
CA PHE A 569 5.75 -9.01 -23.58
C PHE A 569 6.32 -7.61 -23.79
N LEU A 570 5.62 -6.60 -23.27
CA LEU A 570 6.13 -5.24 -23.15
C LEU A 570 6.19 -4.87 -21.67
N ASN A 571 7.38 -4.66 -21.12
CA ASN A 571 7.52 -4.13 -19.77
C ASN A 571 7.62 -2.61 -19.84
N LEU A 572 6.93 -1.83 -19.00
CA LEU A 572 7.20 -0.39 -18.90
C LEU A 572 7.06 0.06 -17.44
N PRO A 573 7.84 1.07 -17.00
CA PRO A 573 7.76 1.64 -15.64
C PRO A 573 6.35 2.06 -15.24
N TYR A 574 6.05 1.95 -13.95
CA TYR A 574 4.75 2.32 -13.38
C TYR A 574 4.24 3.70 -13.84
N ALA A 575 5.08 4.75 -13.79
CA ALA A 575 4.67 6.10 -14.17
C ALA A 575 4.23 6.23 -15.64
N MET A 576 4.57 5.28 -16.50
CA MET A 576 4.13 5.24 -17.89
C MET A 576 2.71 4.68 -18.06
N TRP A 577 2.22 3.87 -17.12
CA TRP A 577 0.90 3.25 -17.17
C TRP A 577 -0.18 4.02 -16.41
N THR A 578 0.19 4.67 -15.31
CA THR A 578 -0.75 5.44 -14.48
C THR A 578 -0.99 6.84 -15.05
N SER A 579 -2.18 7.41 -14.84
CA SER A 579 -2.59 8.71 -15.42
C SER A 579 -1.50 9.79 -15.29
N GLY A 580 -0.96 10.23 -16.42
CA GLY A 580 0.08 11.24 -16.48
C GLY A 580 0.63 11.47 -17.90
N PRO A 581 1.54 12.45 -18.07
CA PRO A 581 2.05 12.83 -19.38
C PRO A 581 2.87 11.73 -20.07
N LEU A 582 3.41 10.74 -19.34
CA LEU A 582 4.16 9.63 -19.93
C LEU A 582 3.26 8.57 -20.60
N ASN A 583 1.93 8.67 -20.46
CA ASN A 583 1.00 7.72 -21.10
C ASN A 583 1.11 7.76 -22.63
N ILE A 584 1.42 8.91 -23.22
CA ILE A 584 1.63 9.00 -24.68
C ILE A 584 2.92 8.30 -25.11
N ASP A 585 3.98 8.39 -24.31
CA ASP A 585 5.23 7.65 -24.54
C ASP A 585 4.95 6.13 -24.44
N ALA A 586 4.13 5.69 -23.48
CA ALA A 586 3.71 4.30 -23.35
C ALA A 586 2.92 3.80 -24.56
N ALA A 587 2.02 4.63 -25.11
CA ALA A 587 1.22 4.28 -26.27
C ALA A 587 2.08 4.10 -27.53
N GLU A 588 3.12 4.94 -27.72
CA GLU A 588 4.07 4.78 -28.82
C GLU A 588 4.90 3.50 -28.69
N HIS A 589 5.39 3.18 -27.48
CA HIS A 589 6.11 1.92 -27.21
C HIS A 589 5.24 0.69 -27.44
N LEU A 590 3.99 0.73 -26.98
CA LEU A 590 3.04 -0.34 -27.23
C LEU A 590 2.72 -0.47 -28.72
N ARG A 591 2.54 0.65 -29.44
CA ARG A 591 2.31 0.64 -30.88
C ARG A 591 3.44 -0.09 -31.61
N VAL A 592 4.69 0.31 -31.39
CA VAL A 592 5.85 -0.32 -32.04
C VAL A 592 6.00 -1.80 -31.63
N SER A 593 5.66 -2.16 -30.40
CA SER A 593 5.66 -3.56 -29.95
C SER A 593 4.62 -4.40 -30.69
N LEU A 594 3.39 -3.89 -30.86
CA LEU A 594 2.35 -4.55 -31.63
C LEU A 594 2.75 -4.75 -33.10
N GLU A 595 3.42 -3.76 -33.70
CA GLU A 595 3.98 -3.87 -35.05
C GLU A 595 5.08 -4.94 -35.14
N LYS A 596 6.00 -4.97 -34.18
CA LYS A 596 7.06 -5.99 -34.08
C LYS A 596 6.50 -7.40 -33.98
N TRP A 597 5.35 -7.58 -33.32
CA TRP A 597 4.68 -8.88 -33.18
C TRP A 597 3.75 -9.24 -34.34
N GLY A 598 3.65 -8.38 -35.36
CA GLY A 598 2.74 -8.54 -36.49
C GLY A 598 1.26 -8.48 -36.11
N LEU A 599 0.95 -7.81 -35.00
CA LEU A 599 -0.42 -7.59 -34.51
C LEU A 599 -1.02 -6.29 -35.06
N GLU A 600 -0.17 -5.35 -35.47
CA GLU A 600 -0.55 -4.09 -36.13
C GLU A 600 0.33 -3.88 -37.38
N PRO A 601 -0.15 -3.19 -38.44
CA PRO A 601 0.66 -2.84 -39.60
C PRO A 601 1.75 -1.83 -39.24
N LYS A 602 2.89 -1.89 -39.93
CA LYS A 602 3.97 -0.91 -39.77
C LYS A 602 3.46 0.52 -39.97
N SER A 603 3.88 1.43 -39.10
CA SER A 603 3.53 2.86 -39.18
C SER A 603 4.77 3.75 -39.17
N SER A 604 4.56 5.07 -39.21
CA SER A 604 5.61 6.08 -39.01
C SER A 604 5.88 6.40 -37.53
N ILE A 605 5.15 5.77 -36.59
CA ILE A 605 5.28 6.04 -35.17
C ILE A 605 6.65 5.60 -34.66
N LYS A 606 7.31 6.49 -33.91
CA LYS A 606 8.60 6.24 -33.27
C LYS A 606 8.52 6.75 -31.83
N PRO A 607 8.80 5.90 -30.82
CA PRO A 607 8.83 6.32 -29.44
C PRO A 607 9.83 7.45 -29.23
N GLN A 608 9.38 8.56 -28.65
CA GLN A 608 10.25 9.71 -28.39
C GLN A 608 11.10 9.54 -27.12
N LEU A 609 10.55 8.85 -26.12
CA LEU A 609 11.25 8.53 -24.88
C LEU A 609 11.99 7.20 -25.02
N ILE A 610 13.31 7.21 -24.82
CA ILE A 610 14.11 5.98 -24.75
C ILE A 610 13.94 5.38 -23.35
N ILE A 611 13.57 4.10 -23.28
CA ILE A 611 13.47 3.40 -22.00
C ILE A 611 14.88 3.08 -21.49
N PRO A 612 15.23 3.43 -20.24
CA PRO A 612 16.53 3.10 -19.68
C PRO A 612 16.80 1.59 -19.68
N THR A 613 18.03 1.19 -19.97
CA THR A 613 18.46 -0.22 -19.97
C THR A 613 18.36 -0.90 -18.59
N SER A 614 18.24 -0.13 -17.52
CA SER A 614 17.97 -0.64 -16.18
C SER A 614 16.55 -1.18 -16.02
N VAL A 615 15.61 -0.81 -16.89
CA VAL A 615 14.25 -1.36 -16.91
C VAL A 615 14.32 -2.74 -17.58
N PRO A 616 13.99 -3.84 -16.87
CA PRO A 616 14.09 -5.17 -17.43
C PRO A 616 13.20 -5.36 -18.67
N GLY A 617 13.61 -6.25 -19.58
CA GLY A 617 12.81 -6.60 -20.76
C GLY A 617 12.96 -5.68 -21.96
N HIS A 618 13.84 -4.67 -21.88
CA HIS A 618 14.26 -3.84 -23.00
C HIS A 618 15.67 -4.23 -23.42
N GLU A 619 15.79 -4.95 -24.52
CA GLU A 619 17.05 -5.07 -25.24
C GLU A 619 17.20 -3.76 -26.04
N GLY A 620 18.26 -3.01 -25.75
CA GLY A 620 18.47 -1.63 -26.23
C GLY A 620 18.43 -1.45 -27.75
#